data_AF-A0A1H0EBH4-F1
#
_entry.id   AF-A0A1H0EBH4-F1
#
_cell.length_a   1.000
_cell.length_b   1.000
_cell.length_c   1.000
_cell.angle_alpha   90.00
_cell.angle_beta   90.00
_cell.angle_gamma   90.00
#
_symmetry.space_group_name_H-M   'P 1'
#
loop_
_entity.id
_entity.type
_entity.pdbx_description
1 polymer ?
#
loop_
_entity_poly.entity_id
_entity_poly.type
_entity_poly.pdbx_seq_one_letter_code
_entity_poly.pdbx_strand_id
1 'polypeptide(L)'
;MSIQPHQPERVERRMSPRDVRSVQLPRATMLRPGYNDVEVDRFLDRVADELARLHADKAELRDQVRALQEEVAGAPVPEAPSDQAVRILATAQQTADSYVAEAEDFSRQMTADARAQYEEQVRRARENAGAIIQAAQEAAARMTAGERPATVDAPPRSTQELEEQVAYLKAFGQACRTQLRAYLEALLVDVETEWGRAHPGALPPSAPRGIPAGSSRAPAPNVALEAPRDDNGGGDEGAGSGQQSGVGRSVR
;
A
#
# COMPACT_ATOMS: atom_id res chain seq x y z
N MET A 1 -56.28 36.71 19.69
CA MET A 1 -56.48 36.50 18.24
C MET A 1 -56.33 35.03 17.96
N SER A 2 -57.39 34.42 17.48
CA SER A 2 -57.53 32.98 17.25
C SER A 2 -56.56 32.51 16.16
N ILE A 3 -55.84 31.43 16.44
CA ILE A 3 -55.02 30.72 15.45
C ILE A 3 -56.01 30.01 14.53
N GLN A 4 -56.18 30.56 13.33
CA GLN A 4 -57.03 30.00 12.28
C GLN A 4 -56.45 28.63 11.88
N PRO A 5 -57.23 27.53 11.88
CA PRO A 5 -56.74 26.25 11.38
C PRO A 5 -56.47 26.36 9.89
N HIS A 6 -55.27 25.92 9.48
CA HIS A 6 -54.86 25.81 8.08
C HIS A 6 -55.97 25.09 7.29
N GLN A 7 -56.49 25.78 6.27
CA GLN A 7 -57.42 25.18 5.33
C GLN A 7 -56.77 23.94 4.72
N PRO A 8 -57.50 22.81 4.58
CA PRO A 8 -56.96 21.65 3.90
C PRO A 8 -56.56 22.10 2.50
N GLU A 9 -55.30 21.85 2.16
CA GLU A 9 -54.78 22.08 0.83
C GLU A 9 -55.81 21.58 -0.17
N ARG A 10 -56.25 22.45 -1.08
CA ARG A 10 -56.96 21.99 -2.26
C ARG A 10 -56.08 20.90 -2.81
N VAL A 11 -56.52 19.65 -2.72
CA VAL A 11 -55.92 18.57 -3.46
C VAL A 11 -56.09 19.03 -4.90
N GLU A 12 -55.05 19.65 -5.45
CA GLU A 12 -54.95 19.95 -6.87
C GLU A 12 -55.38 18.66 -7.51
N ARG A 13 -56.51 18.68 -8.21
CA ARG A 13 -57.14 17.47 -8.72
C ARG A 13 -56.16 16.96 -9.78
N ARG A 14 -55.19 16.15 -9.33
CA ARG A 14 -54.08 15.68 -10.13
C ARG A 14 -54.71 14.96 -11.30
N MET A 15 -54.44 15.45 -12.50
CA MET A 15 -55.00 14.87 -13.72
C MET A 15 -54.70 13.37 -13.72
N SER A 16 -55.71 12.55 -13.93
CA SER A 16 -55.49 11.13 -14.17
C SER A 16 -55.05 10.91 -15.62
N PRO A 17 -54.36 9.80 -15.93
CA PRO A 17 -54.06 9.42 -17.32
C PRO A 17 -55.31 9.42 -18.22
N ARG A 18 -56.46 9.03 -17.65
CA ARG A 18 -57.75 9.04 -18.34
C ARG A 18 -58.26 10.46 -18.59
N ASP A 19 -58.00 11.39 -17.68
CA ASP A 19 -58.35 12.79 -17.88
C ASP A 19 -57.54 13.36 -19.04
N VAL A 20 -56.25 13.06 -19.14
CA VAL A 20 -55.41 13.49 -20.28
C VAL A 20 -55.92 12.94 -21.62
N ARG A 21 -56.30 11.65 -21.68
CA ARG A 21 -56.83 11.02 -22.91
C ARG A 21 -58.22 11.50 -23.32
N SER A 22 -58.97 12.12 -22.42
CA SER A 22 -60.34 12.59 -22.68
C SER A 22 -60.44 14.10 -22.91
N VAL A 23 -59.30 14.82 -22.85
CA VAL A 23 -59.25 16.25 -23.16
C VAL A 23 -59.56 16.48 -24.63
N GLN A 24 -60.58 17.29 -24.90
CA GLN A 24 -60.90 17.77 -26.24
C GLN A 24 -60.36 19.19 -26.41
N LEU A 25 -59.41 19.36 -27.33
CA LEU A 25 -58.85 20.68 -27.65
C LEU A 25 -59.63 21.32 -28.81
N PRO A 26 -59.85 22.65 -28.77
CA PRO A 26 -60.54 23.35 -29.84
C PRO A 26 -59.70 23.35 -31.12
N ARG A 27 -60.34 23.08 -32.27
CA ARG A 27 -59.67 23.02 -33.58
C ARG A 27 -59.19 24.39 -34.06
N ALA A 28 -58.13 24.38 -34.86
CA ALA A 28 -57.64 25.56 -35.56
C ALA A 28 -58.77 26.24 -36.37
N THR A 29 -58.83 27.57 -36.33
CA THR A 29 -59.81 28.38 -37.08
C THR A 29 -59.07 29.26 -38.08
N MET A 30 -59.69 29.69 -39.19
CA MET A 30 -59.01 30.48 -40.23
C MET A 30 -58.25 31.73 -39.74
N LEU A 31 -58.65 32.33 -38.61
CA LEU A 31 -57.98 33.51 -38.03
C LEU A 31 -56.78 33.18 -37.13
N ARG A 32 -56.57 31.90 -36.75
CA ARG A 32 -55.46 31.46 -35.90
C ARG A 32 -54.98 30.07 -36.34
N PRO A 33 -53.79 29.97 -36.96
CA PRO A 33 -53.14 28.68 -37.18
C PRO A 33 -53.02 27.95 -35.83
N GLY A 34 -53.56 26.73 -35.76
CA GLY A 34 -53.51 25.89 -34.56
C GLY A 34 -52.48 24.78 -34.71
N TYR A 35 -52.34 23.98 -33.66
CA TYR A 35 -51.51 22.78 -33.67
C TYR A 35 -52.11 21.71 -34.59
N ASN A 36 -51.27 20.78 -35.05
CA ASN A 36 -51.70 19.63 -35.84
C ASN A 36 -52.38 18.60 -34.92
N ASP A 37 -53.69 18.37 -35.12
CA ASP A 37 -54.51 17.47 -34.29
C ASP A 37 -53.86 16.09 -34.11
N VAL A 38 -53.28 15.50 -35.17
CA VAL A 38 -52.67 14.15 -35.11
C VAL A 38 -51.41 14.13 -34.26
N GLU A 39 -50.60 15.20 -34.33
CA GLU A 39 -49.37 15.29 -33.52
C GLU A 39 -49.70 15.55 -32.05
N VAL A 40 -50.74 16.35 -31.79
CA VAL A 40 -51.24 16.63 -30.45
C VAL A 40 -51.83 15.38 -29.81
N ASP A 41 -52.64 14.61 -30.54
CA ASP A 41 -53.20 13.35 -30.04
C ASP A 41 -52.09 12.36 -29.66
N ARG A 42 -51.08 12.20 -30.53
CA ARG A 42 -49.92 11.34 -30.24
C ARG A 42 -49.11 11.82 -29.03
N PHE A 43 -49.02 13.13 -28.81
CA PHE A 43 -48.38 13.69 -27.63
C PHE A 43 -49.18 13.42 -26.36
N LEU A 44 -50.51 13.63 -26.41
CA LEU A 44 -51.41 13.37 -25.28
C LEU A 44 -51.40 11.88 -24.88
N ASP A 45 -51.36 10.96 -25.84
CA ASP A 45 -51.20 9.52 -25.56
C ASP A 45 -49.90 9.24 -24.81
N ARG A 46 -48.77 9.81 -25.25
CA ARG A 46 -47.47 9.64 -24.60
C ARG A 46 -47.47 10.22 -23.17
N VAL A 47 -48.07 11.39 -22.99
CA VAL A 47 -48.20 12.01 -21.65
C VAL A 47 -49.09 11.17 -20.74
N ALA A 48 -50.18 10.62 -21.27
CA ALA A 48 -51.06 9.74 -20.50
C ALA A 48 -50.34 8.44 -20.08
N ASP A 49 -49.55 7.84 -20.97
CA ASP A 49 -48.77 6.64 -20.66
C ASP A 49 -47.72 6.91 -19.58
N GLU A 50 -46.97 8.01 -19.69
CA GLU A 50 -45.97 8.38 -18.69
C GLU A 50 -46.60 8.73 -17.35
N LEU A 51 -47.75 9.41 -17.36
CA LEU A 51 -48.49 9.71 -16.13
C LEU A 51 -49.04 8.45 -15.47
N ALA A 52 -49.45 7.46 -16.26
CA ALA A 52 -49.89 6.16 -15.74
C ALA A 52 -48.74 5.41 -15.08
N ARG A 53 -47.56 5.40 -15.72
CA ARG A 53 -46.33 4.85 -15.15
C ARG A 53 -45.95 5.55 -13.84
N LEU A 54 -45.86 6.88 -13.84
CA LEU A 54 -45.53 7.64 -12.63
C LEU A 54 -46.53 7.42 -11.49
N HIS A 55 -47.81 7.23 -11.80
CA HIS A 55 -48.81 6.90 -10.79
C HIS A 55 -48.62 5.48 -10.22
N ALA A 56 -48.26 4.50 -11.05
CA ALA A 56 -47.95 3.15 -10.61
C ALA A 56 -46.69 3.13 -9.73
N ASP A 57 -45.59 3.74 -10.19
CA ASP A 57 -44.33 3.83 -9.44
C ASP A 57 -44.53 4.55 -8.10
N LYS A 58 -45.33 5.62 -8.08
CA LYS A 58 -45.64 6.33 -6.83
C LYS A 58 -46.49 5.48 -5.87
N ALA A 59 -47.40 4.66 -6.39
CA ALA A 59 -48.19 3.75 -5.57
C ALA A 59 -47.28 2.68 -4.95
N GLU A 60 -46.40 2.08 -5.76
CA GLU A 60 -45.42 1.10 -5.30
C GLU A 60 -44.49 1.68 -4.23
N LEU A 61 -43.92 2.87 -4.46
CA LEU A 61 -43.06 3.53 -3.48
C LEU A 61 -43.80 3.83 -2.17
N ARG A 62 -45.07 4.21 -2.24
CA ARG A 62 -45.88 4.43 -1.03
C ARG A 62 -46.15 3.14 -0.27
N ASP A 63 -46.34 2.04 -0.99
CA ASP A 63 -46.54 0.72 -0.39
C ASP A 63 -45.24 0.21 0.23
N GLN A 64 -44.09 0.42 -0.41
CA GLN A 64 -42.76 0.12 0.14
C GLN A 64 -42.48 0.95 1.40
N VAL A 65 -42.75 2.26 1.36
CA VAL A 65 -42.59 3.13 2.55
C VAL A 65 -43.48 2.65 3.69
N ARG A 66 -44.73 2.28 3.40
CA ARG A 66 -45.64 1.75 4.42
C ARG A 66 -45.12 0.43 4.99
N ALA A 67 -44.67 -0.49 4.15
CA ALA A 67 -44.10 -1.77 4.59
C ALA A 67 -42.84 -1.56 5.47
N LEU A 68 -41.94 -0.66 5.07
CA LEU A 68 -40.75 -0.31 5.86
C LEU A 68 -41.13 0.38 7.17
N GLN A 69 -42.16 1.23 7.18
CA GLN A 69 -42.66 1.85 8.40
C GLN A 69 -43.29 0.82 9.35
N GLU A 70 -44.01 -0.17 8.82
CA GLU A 70 -44.57 -1.28 9.60
C GLU A 70 -43.46 -2.20 10.14
N GLU A 71 -42.42 -2.47 9.35
CA GLU A 71 -41.23 -3.21 9.79
C GLU A 71 -40.49 -2.47 10.91
N VAL A 72 -40.28 -1.16 10.76
CA VAL A 72 -39.65 -0.31 11.79
C VAL A 72 -40.54 -0.14 13.03
N ALA A 73 -41.87 -0.10 12.87
CA ALA A 73 -42.81 0.00 13.98
C ALA A 73 -43.03 -1.34 14.71
N GLY A 74 -42.86 -2.46 14.01
CA GLY A 74 -42.91 -3.81 14.55
C GLY A 74 -41.58 -4.25 15.17
N ALA A 75 -40.46 -3.63 14.79
CA ALA A 75 -39.23 -3.73 15.52
C ALA A 75 -39.42 -3.10 16.92
N PRO A 76 -38.99 -3.78 18.00
CA PRO A 76 -39.04 -3.19 19.32
C PRO A 76 -38.26 -1.87 19.28
N VAL A 77 -38.93 -0.77 19.60
CA VAL A 77 -38.28 0.53 19.80
C VAL A 77 -37.12 0.26 20.74
N PRO A 78 -35.86 0.56 20.36
CA PRO A 78 -34.76 0.36 21.28
C PRO A 78 -35.08 1.19 22.52
N GLU A 79 -35.29 0.49 23.65
CA GLU A 79 -35.41 1.11 24.97
C GLU A 79 -34.34 2.17 25.08
N ALA A 80 -34.73 3.38 25.48
CA ALA A 80 -33.79 4.48 25.59
C ALA A 80 -32.58 3.98 26.40
N PRO A 81 -31.34 4.16 25.90
CA PRO A 81 -30.16 3.61 26.55
C PRO A 81 -30.15 4.08 28.00
N SER A 82 -30.01 3.14 28.93
CA SER A 82 -30.05 3.47 30.35
C SER A 82 -29.00 4.52 30.69
N ASP A 83 -29.27 5.40 31.66
CA ASP A 83 -28.32 6.42 32.10
C ASP A 83 -26.94 5.83 32.46
N GLN A 84 -26.92 4.57 32.91
CA GLN A 84 -25.70 3.82 33.17
C GLN A 84 -24.95 3.46 31.87
N ALA A 85 -25.64 3.00 30.83
CA ALA A 85 -25.03 2.71 29.53
C ALA A 85 -24.46 3.98 28.87
N VAL A 86 -25.18 5.10 28.96
CA VAL A 86 -24.71 6.40 28.48
C VAL A 86 -23.43 6.84 29.20
N ARG A 87 -23.37 6.67 30.53
CA ARG A 87 -22.17 6.97 31.32
C ARG A 87 -20.99 6.09 30.94
N ILE A 88 -21.19 4.78 30.79
CA ILE A 88 -20.13 3.84 30.39
C ILE A 88 -19.61 4.21 29.00
N LEU A 89 -20.51 4.48 28.05
CA LEU A 89 -20.12 4.90 26.70
C LEU A 89 -19.35 6.23 26.72
N ALA A 90 -19.80 7.21 27.51
CA ALA A 90 -19.09 8.48 27.67
C ALA A 90 -17.68 8.29 28.25
N THR A 91 -17.52 7.43 29.26
CA THR A 91 -16.20 7.12 29.82
C THR A 91 -15.31 6.37 28.83
N ALA A 92 -15.89 5.44 28.06
CA ALA A 92 -15.16 4.71 27.03
C ALA A 92 -14.71 5.64 25.90
N GLN A 93 -15.56 6.58 25.49
CA GLN A 93 -15.23 7.59 24.49
C GLN A 93 -14.12 8.51 24.98
N GLN A 94 -14.22 9.03 26.21
CA GLN A 94 -13.17 9.86 26.81
C GLN A 94 -11.84 9.10 26.89
N THR A 95 -11.89 7.81 27.22
CA THR A 95 -10.69 6.95 27.27
C THR A 95 -10.11 6.76 25.86
N ALA A 96 -10.95 6.48 24.85
CA ALA A 96 -10.50 6.36 23.47
C ALA A 96 -9.86 7.65 22.95
N ASP A 97 -10.48 8.80 23.22
CA ASP A 97 -9.96 10.11 22.84
C ASP A 97 -8.60 10.38 23.49
N SER A 98 -8.42 9.97 24.76
CA SER A 98 -7.14 10.10 25.45
C SER A 98 -6.04 9.23 24.84
N TYR A 99 -6.34 7.99 24.44
CA TYR A 99 -5.39 7.11 23.78
C TYR A 99 -5.01 7.60 22.38
N VAL A 100 -5.97 8.19 21.64
CA VAL A 100 -5.70 8.80 20.34
C VAL A 100 -4.74 9.99 20.51
N ALA A 101 -4.99 10.87 21.48
CA ALA A 101 -4.11 12.01 21.75
C ALA A 101 -2.69 11.56 22.13
N GLU A 102 -2.56 10.57 23.01
CA GLU A 102 -1.26 10.01 23.41
C GLU A 102 -0.53 9.36 22.23
N ALA A 103 -1.24 8.59 21.41
CA ALA A 103 -0.66 7.94 20.23
C ALA A 103 -0.19 8.97 19.18
N GLU A 104 -0.96 10.04 18.97
CA GLU A 104 -0.57 11.14 18.08
C GLU A 104 0.68 11.85 18.58
N ASP A 105 0.77 12.17 19.87
CA ASP A 105 1.92 12.84 20.45
C ASP A 105 3.17 11.95 20.41
N PHE A 106 3.02 10.66 20.73
CA PHE A 106 4.10 9.68 20.58
C PHE A 106 4.57 9.57 19.13
N SER A 107 3.65 9.56 18.17
CA SER A 107 3.99 9.52 16.74
C SER A 107 4.76 10.76 16.28
N ARG A 108 4.32 11.95 16.73
CA ARG A 108 5.01 13.22 16.46
C ARG A 108 6.42 13.20 17.04
N GLN A 109 6.57 12.75 18.28
CA GLN A 109 7.86 12.65 18.95
C GLN A 109 8.80 11.66 18.25
N MET A 110 8.32 10.45 17.94
CA MET A 110 9.11 9.44 17.24
C MET A 110 9.59 9.95 15.87
N THR A 111 8.74 10.69 15.15
CA THR A 111 9.12 11.30 13.86
C THR A 111 10.17 12.40 14.03
N ALA A 112 10.04 13.23 15.06
CA ALA A 112 11.01 14.28 15.37
C ALA A 112 12.38 13.68 15.75
N ASP A 113 12.38 12.65 16.61
CA ASP A 113 13.58 11.96 17.05
C ASP A 113 14.27 11.25 15.87
N ALA A 114 13.51 10.55 15.03
CA ALA A 114 14.04 9.91 13.82
C ALA A 114 14.67 10.91 12.85
N ARG A 115 14.05 12.10 12.67
CA ARG A 115 14.62 13.17 11.85
C ARG A 115 15.91 13.72 12.44
N ALA A 116 15.94 13.99 13.74
CA ALA A 116 17.14 14.47 14.42
C ALA A 116 18.30 13.47 14.32
N GLN A 117 18.02 12.18 14.50
CA GLN A 117 19.01 11.12 14.34
C GLN A 117 19.53 11.02 12.90
N TYR A 118 18.63 11.13 11.92
CA TYR A 118 19.01 11.12 10.50
C TYR A 118 19.91 12.32 10.16
N GLU A 119 19.54 13.52 10.58
CA GLU A 119 20.33 14.73 10.35
C GLU A 119 21.71 14.64 10.98
N GLU A 120 21.81 14.12 12.21
CA GLU A 120 23.07 13.88 12.89
C GLU A 120 23.95 12.85 12.14
N GLN A 121 23.37 11.76 11.64
CA GLN A 121 24.09 10.77 10.85
C GLN A 121 24.60 11.37 9.53
N VAL A 122 23.79 12.17 8.85
CA VAL A 122 24.19 12.88 7.62
C VAL A 122 25.30 13.88 7.92
N ARG A 123 25.22 14.61 9.03
CA ARG A 123 26.26 15.54 9.47
C ARG A 123 27.58 14.82 9.70
N ARG A 124 27.58 13.74 10.48
CA ARG A 124 28.78 12.92 10.73
C ARG A 124 29.37 12.32 9.46
N ALA A 125 28.52 11.84 8.55
CA ALA A 125 28.97 11.30 7.27
C ALA A 125 29.65 12.38 6.41
N ARG A 126 29.09 13.60 6.37
CA ARG A 126 29.69 14.74 5.65
C ARG A 126 31.02 15.18 6.25
N GLU A 127 31.09 15.28 7.58
CA GLU A 127 32.32 15.62 8.30
C GLU A 127 33.42 14.58 8.03
N ASN A 128 33.09 13.29 8.11
CA ASN A 128 34.04 12.20 7.85
C ASN A 128 34.49 12.20 6.38
N ALA A 129 33.56 12.33 5.42
CA ALA A 129 33.90 12.43 4.01
C ALA A 129 34.80 13.65 3.73
N GLY A 130 34.51 14.79 4.35
CA GLY A 130 35.35 16.00 4.29
C GLY A 130 36.77 15.76 4.80
N ALA A 131 36.91 15.11 5.96
CA ALA A 131 38.21 14.76 6.52
C ALA A 131 39.02 13.82 5.61
N ILE A 132 38.38 12.82 5.02
CA ILE A 132 39.03 11.89 4.07
C ILE A 132 39.51 12.65 2.82
N ILE A 133 38.67 13.53 2.26
CA ILE A 133 39.03 14.31 1.08
C ILE A 133 40.21 15.26 1.39
N GLN A 134 40.17 15.95 2.53
CA GLN A 134 41.28 16.82 2.95
C GLN A 134 42.57 16.05 3.16
N ALA A 135 42.54 14.93 3.88
CA ALA A 135 43.72 14.08 4.08
C ALA A 135 44.29 13.57 2.76
N ALA A 136 43.43 13.18 1.81
CA ALA A 136 43.87 12.76 0.48
C ALA A 136 44.51 13.91 -0.32
N GLN A 137 43.93 15.12 -0.25
CA GLN A 137 44.48 16.32 -0.90
C GLN A 137 45.83 16.73 -0.29
N GLU A 138 45.96 16.72 1.03
CA GLU A 138 47.23 17.00 1.71
C GLU A 138 48.30 15.98 1.35
N ALA A 139 47.96 14.68 1.30
CA ALA A 139 48.88 13.64 0.86
C ALA A 139 49.30 13.84 -0.60
N ALA A 140 48.37 14.17 -1.50
CA ALA A 140 48.67 14.50 -2.89
C ALA A 140 49.54 15.76 -3.03
N ALA A 141 49.31 16.78 -2.20
CA ALA A 141 50.12 17.99 -2.13
C ALA A 141 51.55 17.69 -1.66
N ARG A 142 51.74 16.81 -0.65
CA ARG A 142 53.07 16.38 -0.20
C ARG A 142 53.84 15.62 -1.29
N MET A 143 53.15 14.75 -2.04
CA MET A 143 53.76 14.03 -3.16
C MET A 143 54.19 14.97 -4.30
N THR A 144 53.39 15.99 -4.60
CA THR A 144 53.71 16.98 -5.65
C THR A 144 54.75 18.01 -5.21
N ALA A 145 54.84 18.34 -3.92
CA ALA A 145 55.86 19.21 -3.34
C ALA A 145 57.26 18.55 -3.24
N GLY A 146 57.41 17.29 -3.67
CA GLY A 146 58.71 16.60 -3.71
C GLY A 146 59.20 16.08 -2.36
N GLU A 147 58.35 16.13 -1.33
CA GLU A 147 58.63 15.54 -0.01
C GLU A 147 58.53 14.01 -0.13
N ARG A 148 59.65 13.38 -0.51
CA ARG A 148 59.76 11.91 -0.50
C ARG A 148 59.38 11.43 0.90
N PRO A 149 58.39 10.53 1.06
CA PRO A 149 57.98 10.09 2.38
C PRO A 149 59.19 9.43 3.06
N ALA A 150 59.58 9.95 4.22
CA ALA A 150 60.66 9.44 5.07
C ALA A 150 60.31 8.08 5.73
N THR A 151 59.49 7.25 5.07
CA THR A 151 58.92 6.01 5.61
C THR A 151 59.39 4.76 4.86
N VAL A 152 60.51 4.82 4.13
CA VAL A 152 61.15 3.59 3.61
C VAL A 152 61.94 2.85 4.71
N ASP A 153 61.99 3.37 5.93
CA ASP A 153 62.78 2.78 7.04
C ASP A 153 61.96 2.39 8.28
N ALA A 154 60.65 2.18 8.12
CA ALA A 154 59.87 1.41 9.10
C ALA A 154 59.94 -0.07 8.69
N PRO A 155 60.28 -1.01 9.61
CA PRO A 155 60.30 -2.42 9.27
C PRO A 155 58.91 -2.80 8.73
N PRO A 156 58.82 -3.51 7.59
CA PRO A 156 57.54 -3.96 7.08
C PRO A 156 56.87 -4.75 8.21
N ARG A 157 55.66 -4.34 8.64
CA ARG A 157 54.82 -5.19 9.49
C ARG A 157 54.85 -6.57 8.83
N SER A 158 55.32 -7.57 9.57
CA SER A 158 55.59 -8.86 8.98
C SER A 158 54.31 -9.38 8.29
N THR A 159 54.44 -10.03 7.14
CA THR A 159 53.27 -10.63 6.46
C THR A 159 52.52 -11.58 7.40
N GLN A 160 53.25 -12.21 8.33
CA GLN A 160 52.72 -13.02 9.43
C GLN A 160 51.77 -12.25 10.36
N GLU A 161 52.14 -11.05 10.83
CA GLU A 161 51.25 -10.24 11.68
C GLU A 161 49.94 -9.85 10.97
N LEU A 162 50.01 -9.55 9.67
CA LEU A 162 48.83 -9.23 8.87
C LEU A 162 47.95 -10.46 8.64
N GLU A 163 48.55 -11.63 8.41
CA GLU A 163 47.85 -12.91 8.28
C GLU A 163 47.14 -13.29 9.59
N GLU A 164 47.81 -13.11 10.73
CA GLU A 164 47.22 -13.32 12.06
C GLU A 164 46.06 -12.36 12.32
N GLN A 165 46.20 -11.07 11.97
CA GLN A 165 45.11 -10.10 12.11
C GLN A 165 43.92 -10.42 11.22
N VAL A 166 44.15 -10.88 9.98
CA VAL A 166 43.07 -11.31 9.08
C VAL A 166 42.38 -12.56 9.60
N ALA A 167 43.14 -13.54 10.12
CA ALA A 167 42.58 -14.74 10.73
C ALA A 167 41.75 -14.40 11.97
N TYR A 168 42.25 -13.49 12.82
CA TYR A 168 41.54 -12.98 14.00
C TYR A 168 40.24 -12.28 13.59
N LEU A 169 40.27 -11.36 12.62
CA LEU A 169 39.08 -10.62 12.19
C LEU A 169 38.02 -11.56 11.59
N LYS A 170 38.45 -12.56 10.83
CA LYS A 170 37.55 -13.59 10.27
C LYS A 170 36.93 -14.45 11.37
N ALA A 171 37.72 -14.90 12.34
CA ALA A 171 37.23 -15.68 13.48
C ALA A 171 36.25 -14.86 14.32
N PHE A 172 36.56 -13.60 14.59
CA PHE A 172 35.68 -12.67 15.29
C PHE A 172 34.36 -12.45 14.55
N GLY A 173 34.41 -12.21 13.23
CA GLY A 173 33.21 -12.05 12.41
C GLY A 173 32.31 -13.29 12.40
N GLN A 174 32.91 -14.49 12.36
CA GLN A 174 32.15 -15.75 12.44
C GLN A 174 31.56 -15.99 13.83
N ALA A 175 32.29 -15.66 14.90
CA ALA A 175 31.80 -15.74 16.27
C ALA A 175 30.61 -14.79 16.49
N CYS A 176 30.73 -13.52 16.07
CA CYS A 176 29.64 -12.55 16.17
C CYS A 176 28.41 -12.99 15.39
N ARG A 177 28.57 -13.50 14.16
CA ARG A 177 27.44 -14.01 13.36
C ARG A 177 26.74 -15.17 14.05
N THR A 178 27.50 -16.09 14.64
CA THR A 178 26.96 -17.25 15.35
C THR A 178 26.21 -16.80 16.61
N GLN A 179 26.77 -15.86 17.37
CA GLN A 179 26.15 -15.31 18.57
C GLN A 179 24.87 -14.53 18.25
N LEU A 180 24.87 -13.72 17.18
CA LEU A 180 23.68 -12.98 16.75
C LEU A 180 22.55 -13.92 16.32
N ARG A 181 22.89 -15.01 15.62
CA ARG A 181 21.92 -16.04 15.22
C ARG A 181 21.31 -16.73 16.44
N ALA A 182 22.13 -17.17 17.39
CA ALA A 182 21.65 -17.80 18.61
C ALA A 182 20.76 -16.85 19.44
N TYR A 183 21.13 -15.57 19.51
CA TYR A 183 20.32 -14.55 20.18
C TYR A 183 18.97 -14.31 19.50
N LEU A 184 18.92 -14.22 18.17
CA LEU A 184 17.67 -14.06 17.41
C LEU A 184 16.79 -15.31 17.50
N GLU A 185 17.37 -16.51 17.43
CA GLU A 185 16.64 -17.77 17.61
C GLU A 185 16.02 -17.85 19.02
N ALA A 186 16.75 -17.43 20.06
CA ALA A 186 16.22 -17.37 21.42
C ALA A 186 15.06 -16.37 21.55
N LEU A 187 15.20 -15.16 20.99
CA LEU A 187 14.13 -14.16 20.98
C LEU A 187 12.87 -14.66 20.26
N LEU A 188 13.02 -15.37 19.13
CA LEU A 188 11.88 -15.94 18.41
C LEU A 188 11.17 -17.02 19.23
N VAL A 189 11.91 -17.90 19.91
CA VAL A 189 11.34 -18.91 20.81
C VAL A 189 10.62 -18.28 21.99
N ASP A 190 11.18 -17.21 22.57
CA ASP A 190 10.54 -16.47 23.65
C ASP A 190 9.24 -15.80 23.18
N VAL A 191 9.24 -15.19 21.99
CA VAL A 191 8.02 -14.63 21.39
C VAL A 191 6.98 -15.72 21.13
N GLU A 192 7.36 -16.87 20.55
CA GLU A 192 6.45 -18.01 20.35
C GLU A 192 5.89 -18.54 21.68
N THR A 193 6.71 -18.56 22.74
CA THR A 193 6.31 -19.02 24.07
C THR A 193 5.33 -18.04 24.71
N GLU A 194 5.63 -16.74 24.71
CA GLU A 194 4.77 -15.72 25.30
C GLU A 194 3.49 -15.50 24.47
N TRP A 195 3.56 -15.61 23.14
CA TRP A 195 2.38 -15.54 22.28
C TRP A 195 1.53 -16.80 22.36
N GLY A 196 2.16 -17.98 22.47
CA GLY A 196 1.48 -19.25 22.74
C GLY A 196 0.81 -19.30 24.11
N ARG A 197 1.39 -18.64 25.13
CA ARG A 197 0.77 -18.45 26.44
C ARG A 197 -0.37 -17.42 26.42
N ALA A 198 -0.24 -16.35 25.65
CA ALA A 198 -1.25 -15.30 25.55
C ALA A 198 -2.47 -15.71 24.69
N HIS A 199 -2.29 -16.60 23.69
CA HIS A 199 -3.35 -17.03 22.77
C HIS A 199 -3.35 -18.57 22.58
N PRO A 200 -3.84 -19.36 23.55
CA PRO A 200 -3.83 -20.82 23.48
C PRO A 200 -4.78 -21.43 22.43
N GLY A 201 -5.56 -20.62 21.69
CA GLY A 201 -6.58 -21.06 20.73
C GLY A 201 -6.41 -20.57 19.29
N ALA A 202 -5.31 -19.90 18.94
CA ALA A 202 -5.09 -19.37 17.58
C ALA A 202 -4.39 -20.35 16.62
N LEU A 203 -4.02 -21.54 17.08
CA LEU A 203 -3.43 -22.59 16.25
C LEU A 203 -4.54 -23.50 15.68
N PRO A 204 -4.65 -23.66 14.34
CA PRO A 204 -5.48 -24.73 13.78
C PRO A 204 -4.95 -26.10 14.28
N PRO A 205 -5.83 -27.10 14.52
CA PRO A 205 -5.40 -28.40 15.02
C PRO A 205 -4.39 -29.02 14.05
N SER A 206 -3.16 -29.24 14.52
CA SER A 206 -2.14 -29.96 13.75
C SER A 206 -2.66 -31.35 13.42
N ALA A 207 -2.85 -31.61 12.13
CA ALA A 207 -3.16 -32.95 11.64
C ALA A 207 -2.06 -33.93 12.07
N PRO A 208 -2.40 -35.17 12.46
CA PRO A 208 -1.39 -36.15 12.87
C PRO A 208 -0.47 -36.48 11.69
N ARG A 209 0.82 -36.15 11.82
CA ARG A 209 1.86 -36.59 10.90
C ARG A 209 1.96 -38.11 10.98
N GLY A 210 1.40 -38.79 9.98
CA GLY A 210 1.69 -40.19 9.70
C GLY A 210 3.19 -40.36 9.46
N ILE A 211 3.78 -41.34 10.13
CA ILE A 211 5.16 -41.77 9.95
C ILE A 211 5.29 -42.39 8.55
N PRO A 212 6.14 -41.91 7.64
CA PRO A 212 6.59 -42.74 6.54
C PRO A 212 7.73 -43.61 7.06
N ALA A 213 7.50 -44.92 7.04
CA ALA A 213 8.53 -45.93 7.24
C ALA A 213 9.70 -45.74 6.26
N GLY A 214 10.88 -46.08 6.74
CA GLY A 214 12.21 -45.93 6.14
C GLY A 214 12.34 -45.98 4.62
N SER A 215 13.12 -45.03 4.09
CA SER A 215 14.08 -45.29 3.03
C SER A 215 15.33 -44.44 3.29
N SER A 216 16.43 -45.13 3.56
CA SER A 216 17.75 -44.55 3.77
C SER A 216 18.30 -43.98 2.46
N ARG A 217 18.58 -42.68 2.42
CA ARG A 217 19.49 -42.07 1.44
C ARG A 217 20.03 -40.76 2.01
N ALA A 218 21.31 -40.75 2.39
CA ALA A 218 22.01 -39.56 2.85
C ALA A 218 22.08 -38.49 1.74
N PRO A 219 21.84 -37.19 2.04
CA PRO A 219 22.16 -36.12 1.11
C PRO A 219 23.60 -35.62 1.35
N ALA A 220 24.38 -35.60 0.27
CA ALA A 220 25.72 -35.02 0.19
C ALA A 220 25.68 -33.48 0.39
N PRO A 221 26.79 -32.86 0.82
CA PRO A 221 26.85 -31.41 1.04
C PRO A 221 26.89 -30.65 -0.29
N ASN A 222 25.92 -29.75 -0.48
CA ASN A 222 25.90 -28.80 -1.57
C ASN A 222 26.94 -27.70 -1.31
N VAL A 223 28.15 -27.88 -1.85
CA VAL A 223 29.13 -26.80 -2.00
C VAL A 223 29.01 -26.29 -3.44
N ALA A 224 28.59 -25.03 -3.58
CA ALA A 224 28.65 -24.32 -4.85
C ALA A 224 30.12 -24.16 -5.25
N LEU A 225 30.55 -24.96 -6.22
CA LEU A 225 31.86 -24.84 -6.85
C LEU A 225 31.71 -23.92 -8.07
N GLU A 226 32.30 -22.72 -7.99
CA GLU A 226 32.58 -21.88 -9.15
C GLU A 226 33.33 -22.71 -10.20
N ALA A 227 32.83 -22.68 -11.43
CA ALA A 227 33.46 -23.35 -12.57
C ALA A 227 34.74 -22.61 -12.99
N PRO A 228 35.87 -23.30 -13.18
CA PRO A 228 37.00 -22.73 -13.88
C PRO A 228 36.71 -22.80 -15.39
N ARG A 229 36.75 -21.65 -16.05
CA ARG A 229 36.97 -21.60 -17.50
C ARG A 229 38.46 -21.59 -17.70
N ASP A 230 38.97 -22.63 -18.36
CA ASP A 230 40.07 -22.57 -19.32
C ASP A 230 40.20 -23.95 -19.95
N ASP A 231 39.96 -24.05 -21.26
CA ASP A 231 40.84 -24.89 -22.09
C ASP A 231 40.89 -24.37 -23.53
N ASN A 232 42.09 -24.45 -24.07
CA ASN A 232 42.62 -23.82 -25.25
C ASN A 232 42.79 -24.86 -26.36
N GLY A 233 42.34 -24.54 -27.56
CA GLY A 233 43.06 -24.89 -28.80
C GLY A 233 42.76 -26.23 -29.47
N GLY A 234 42.33 -26.14 -30.74
CA GLY A 234 42.45 -27.21 -31.73
C GLY A 234 41.78 -26.83 -33.05
N GLY A 235 42.59 -26.62 -34.11
CA GLY A 235 42.20 -26.23 -35.47
C GLY A 235 41.23 -27.20 -36.17
N ASP A 236 40.77 -26.98 -37.40
CA ASP A 236 41.50 -26.52 -38.58
C ASP A 236 40.53 -26.30 -39.76
N GLU A 237 41.03 -25.60 -40.79
CA GLU A 237 40.63 -25.51 -42.20
C GLU A 237 39.38 -24.71 -42.65
N GLY A 238 39.64 -23.80 -43.60
CA GLY A 238 38.79 -23.71 -44.80
C GLY A 238 38.40 -22.33 -45.35
N ALA A 239 39.32 -21.70 -46.10
CA ALA A 239 39.07 -20.92 -47.33
C ALA A 239 38.23 -19.62 -47.29
N GLY A 240 38.81 -18.51 -47.78
CA GLY A 240 38.04 -17.31 -48.12
C GLY A 240 38.87 -16.05 -48.37
N SER A 241 39.65 -16.05 -49.45
CA SER A 241 40.31 -14.91 -50.08
C SER A 241 39.49 -13.60 -50.13
N GLY A 242 40.11 -12.46 -49.81
CA GLY A 242 39.51 -11.15 -50.10
C GLY A 242 40.31 -9.91 -49.67
N GLN A 243 41.02 -9.31 -50.64
CA GLN A 243 41.39 -7.89 -50.72
C GLN A 243 42.53 -7.34 -49.83
N GLN A 244 43.76 -7.44 -50.35
CA GLN A 244 44.71 -6.32 -50.34
C GLN A 244 44.41 -5.41 -51.55
N SER A 245 44.39 -4.09 -51.35
CA SER A 245 44.99 -3.09 -52.26
C SER A 245 44.61 -1.68 -51.84
N GLY A 246 45.59 -0.77 -51.77
CA GLY A 246 45.34 0.65 -52.00
C GLY A 246 45.98 1.66 -51.05
N VAL A 247 47.28 1.55 -50.76
CA VAL A 247 48.08 2.73 -50.41
C VAL A 247 48.43 3.45 -51.71
N GLY A 248 48.05 4.73 -51.84
CA GLY A 248 48.67 5.65 -52.81
C GLY A 248 47.74 6.64 -53.52
N ARG A 249 47.75 7.90 -53.07
CA ARG A 249 47.93 9.16 -53.85
C ARG A 249 47.37 10.33 -53.02
N SER A 250 48.14 11.34 -52.62
CA SER A 250 48.95 12.30 -53.38
C SER A 250 48.23 13.65 -53.47
N VAL A 251 48.81 14.63 -52.77
CA VAL A 251 49.05 16.03 -53.19
C VAL A 251 47.87 16.82 -53.77
N ARG A 252 47.41 17.81 -52.99
CA ARG A 252 47.42 19.23 -53.36
C ARG A 252 47.27 20.12 -52.14
#